data_AF-A0A919ZWC1-F1
#
_entry.id   AF-A0A919ZWC1-F1
#
_cell.length_a   1.000
_cell.length_b   1.000
_cell.length_c   1.000
_cell.angle_alpha   90.00
_cell.angle_beta   90.00
_cell.angle_gamma   90.00
#
_symmetry.space_group_name_H-M   'P 1'
#
loop_
_entity.id
_entity.type
_entity.pdbx_description
1 polymer ?
#
loop_
_entity_poly.entity_id
_entity_poly.type
_entity_poly.pdbx_seq_one_letter_code
_entity_poly.pdbx_strand_id
1 'polypeptide(L)'
;MRYILFLLILLCSSFSFAQENDESVDSDNIEEVVTSAFRKETALQDTGLAVTVITATDIESKNLKEFYDFQFSVPGVQFQKRTFQELVFE
;
A
#
# COMPACT_ATOMS: atom_id res chain seq x y z
N MET A 1 -57.77 4.63 -27.97
CA MET A 1 -57.63 3.72 -26.82
C MET A 1 -56.52 2.67 -26.94
N ARG A 2 -56.05 2.29 -28.15
CA ARG A 2 -55.06 1.20 -28.29
C ARG A 2 -53.64 1.50 -27.78
N TYR A 3 -53.24 2.77 -27.70
CA TYR A 3 -51.87 3.16 -27.34
C TYR A 3 -51.71 3.64 -25.89
N ILE A 4 -52.82 3.76 -25.15
CA ILE A 4 -52.82 4.28 -23.76
C ILE A 4 -52.11 3.31 -22.81
N LEU A 5 -52.29 1.99 -23.00
CA LEU A 5 -51.59 0.97 -22.22
C LEU A 5 -50.07 1.02 -22.44
N PHE A 6 -49.66 1.27 -23.70
CA PHE A 6 -48.25 1.33 -24.08
C PHE A 6 -47.56 2.58 -23.51
N LEU A 7 -48.29 3.71 -23.47
CA LEU A 7 -47.82 4.95 -22.87
C LEU A 7 -47.65 4.85 -21.34
N LEU A 8 -48.53 4.09 -20.67
CA LEU A 8 -48.46 3.88 -19.22
C LEU A 8 -47.23 3.04 -18.81
N ILE A 9 -46.90 2.02 -19.61
CA ILE A 9 -45.73 1.16 -19.37
C ILE A 9 -44.41 1.93 -19.54
N LEU A 10 -44.36 2.85 -20.50
CA LEU A 10 -43.19 3.71 -20.73
C LEU A 10 -42.97 4.72 -19.59
N LEU A 11 -44.01 5.05 -18.81
CA LEU A 11 -43.92 6.00 -17.71
C LEU A 11 -43.39 5.37 -16.41
N CYS A 12 -43.58 4.06 -16.22
CA CYS A 12 -43.11 3.34 -15.03
C CYS A 12 -41.62 2.94 -15.10
N SER A 13 -40.96 3.03 -16.26
CA SER A 13 -39.53 2.69 -16.38
C SER A 13 -38.58 3.75 -15.81
N SER A 14 -39.09 4.87 -15.29
CA SER A 14 -38.29 5.96 -14.71
C SER A 14 -37.99 5.81 -13.22
N PHE A 15 -38.53 4.78 -12.55
CA PHE A 15 -38.19 4.49 -11.16
C PHE A 15 -36.80 3.85 -11.08
N SER A 16 -35.78 4.69 -11.17
CA SER A 16 -34.42 4.33 -10.80
C SER A 16 -34.37 4.35 -9.26
N PHE A 17 -34.42 3.18 -8.64
CA PHE A 17 -33.97 3.06 -7.26
C PHE A 17 -32.47 3.37 -7.28
N ALA A 18 -32.09 4.57 -6.82
CA ALA A 18 -30.74 4.78 -6.35
C ALA A 18 -30.60 3.83 -5.16
N GLN A 19 -29.90 2.72 -5.35
CA GLN A 19 -29.43 1.94 -4.22
C GLN A 19 -28.62 2.93 -3.38
N GLU A 20 -29.15 3.31 -2.23
CA GLU A 20 -28.34 3.68 -1.08
C GLU A 20 -27.54 2.42 -0.75
N ASN A 21 -26.51 2.17 -1.55
CA ASN A 21 -25.38 1.42 -1.11
C ASN A 21 -24.79 2.33 -0.04
N ASP A 22 -25.21 2.10 1.20
CA ASP A 22 -24.47 2.46 2.41
C ASP A 22 -23.21 1.57 2.49
N GLU A 23 -22.58 1.37 1.34
CA GLU A 23 -21.18 1.09 1.21
C GLU A 23 -20.58 2.48 1.39
N SER A 24 -20.51 2.91 2.66
CA SER A 24 -19.54 3.88 3.10
C SER A 24 -18.20 3.33 2.66
N VAL A 25 -17.85 3.61 1.40
CA VAL A 25 -16.52 3.43 0.85
C VAL A 25 -15.69 4.29 1.76
N ASP A 26 -15.04 3.56 2.64
CA ASP A 26 -14.16 3.94 3.71
C ASP A 26 -13.09 4.91 3.18
N SER A 27 -13.51 6.16 3.02
CA SER A 27 -12.69 7.25 2.48
C SER A 27 -11.60 7.68 3.47
N ASP A 28 -11.56 7.04 4.65
CA ASP A 28 -10.62 7.31 5.74
C ASP A 28 -9.66 6.13 6.02
N ASN A 29 -9.77 4.96 5.37
CA ASN A 29 -8.78 3.88 5.53
C ASN A 29 -7.55 4.04 4.64
N ILE A 30 -6.90 5.20 4.73
CA ILE A 30 -5.51 5.33 4.30
C ILE A 30 -4.66 4.66 5.37
N GLU A 31 -4.01 3.53 5.03
CA GLU A 31 -3.08 2.86 5.94
C GLU A 31 -1.96 3.82 6.36
N GLU A 32 -1.92 4.17 7.65
CA GLU A 32 -0.89 5.04 8.21
C GLU A 32 0.39 4.24 8.46
N VAL A 33 1.45 4.57 7.72
CA VAL A 33 2.78 3.98 7.91
C VAL A 33 3.68 4.99 8.61
N VAL A 34 4.05 4.69 9.86
CA VAL A 34 4.92 5.53 10.69
C VAL A 34 6.37 5.07 10.57
N THR A 35 7.30 6.02 10.37
CA THR A 35 8.75 5.76 10.29
C THR A 35 9.54 6.67 11.23
N SER A 36 10.74 6.24 11.62
CA SER A 36 11.63 6.98 12.53
C SER A 36 12.71 7.79 11.81
N ALA A 37 12.46 8.23 10.57
CA ALA A 37 13.44 8.88 9.70
C ALA A 37 14.12 10.12 10.35
N PHE A 38 13.39 10.90 11.14
CA PHE A 38 13.89 12.07 11.86
C PHE A 38 14.08 11.84 13.37
N ARG A 39 14.28 10.58 13.81
CA ARG A 39 14.35 10.17 15.24
C ARG A 39 13.06 10.47 16.04
N LYS A 40 11.97 10.73 15.34
CA LYS A 40 10.62 10.87 15.87
C LYS A 40 9.69 10.08 14.95
N GLU A 41 8.57 9.63 15.50
CA GLU A 41 7.48 9.04 14.73
C GLU A 41 6.90 10.10 13.79
N THR A 42 6.86 9.79 12.50
CA THR A 42 6.30 10.66 11.46
C THR A 42 5.71 9.76 10.37
N ALA A 43 4.57 10.16 9.83
CA ALA A 43 3.98 9.47 8.68
C ALA A 43 4.98 9.47 7.51
N LEU A 44 5.03 8.36 6.77
CA LEU A 44 5.92 8.19 5.63
C LEU A 44 5.71 9.31 4.59
N GLN A 45 4.47 9.73 4.40
CA GLN A 45 4.05 10.75 3.43
C GLN A 45 4.55 12.16 3.79
N ASP A 46 4.73 12.43 5.09
CA ASP A 46 5.24 13.71 5.60
C ASP A 46 6.76 13.73 5.73
N THR A 47 7.42 12.60 5.41
CA THR A 47 8.87 12.49 5.46
C THR A 47 9.45 13.09 4.19
N GLY A 48 10.06 14.28 4.28
CA GLY A 48 10.72 14.98 3.16
C GLY A 48 12.00 14.33 2.62
N LEU A 49 12.19 13.02 2.84
CA LEU A 49 13.33 12.21 2.41
C LEU A 49 12.81 10.93 1.76
N ALA A 50 13.55 10.39 0.79
CA ALA A 50 13.29 9.05 0.27
C ALA A 50 13.53 7.99 1.36
N VAL A 51 12.46 7.38 1.86
CA VAL A 51 12.49 6.34 2.91
C VAL A 51 11.76 5.11 2.41
N THR A 52 12.34 3.93 2.63
CA THR A 52 11.69 2.65 2.37
C THR A 52 11.39 1.96 3.70
N VAL A 53 10.16 1.51 3.87
CA VAL A 53 9.70 0.76 5.06
C VAL A 53 9.55 -0.71 4.65
N ILE A 54 10.10 -1.61 5.46
CA ILE A 54 9.95 -3.05 5.30
C ILE A 54 9.23 -3.59 6.53
N THR A 55 8.08 -4.21 6.32
CA THR A 55 7.25 -4.77 7.41
C THR A 55 7.65 -6.20 7.75
N ALA A 56 7.16 -6.73 8.87
CA ALA A 56 7.36 -8.14 9.22
C ALA A 56 6.77 -9.08 8.15
N THR A 57 5.59 -8.75 7.63
CA THR A 57 4.94 -9.51 6.55
C THR A 57 5.74 -9.49 5.25
N ASP A 58 6.40 -8.37 4.93
CA ASP A 58 7.31 -8.30 3.79
C ASP A 58 8.51 -9.24 3.95
N ILE A 59 9.10 -9.29 5.15
CA ILE A 59 10.25 -10.16 5.45
C ILE A 59 9.88 -11.64 5.24
N GLU A 60 8.73 -12.04 5.75
CA GLU A 60 8.25 -13.42 5.66
C GLU A 60 7.86 -13.79 4.22
N SER A 61 7.03 -12.96 3.56
CA SER A 61 6.51 -13.24 2.22
C SER A 61 7.60 -13.24 1.14
N LYS A 62 8.59 -12.35 1.27
CA LYS A 62 9.72 -12.24 0.33
C LYS A 62 10.91 -13.10 0.75
N ASN A 63 10.79 -13.84 1.86
CA ASN A 63 11.81 -14.73 2.39
C ASN A 63 13.18 -14.04 2.55
N LEU A 64 13.17 -12.81 3.09
CA LEU A 64 14.37 -12.01 3.33
C LEU A 64 15.09 -12.54 4.57
N LYS A 65 16.28 -13.12 4.41
CA LYS A 65 17.01 -13.77 5.51
C LYS A 65 18.27 -13.01 5.92
N GLU A 66 18.94 -12.43 4.95
CA GLU A 66 20.22 -11.77 5.12
C GLU A 66 20.14 -10.30 4.72
N PHE A 67 21.03 -9.46 5.26
CA PHE A 67 21.10 -8.04 4.88
C PHE A 67 21.26 -7.85 3.37
N TYR A 68 21.96 -8.76 2.71
CA TYR A 68 22.13 -8.74 1.26
C TYR A 68 20.80 -8.84 0.50
N ASP A 69 19.79 -9.52 1.03
CA ASP A 69 18.52 -9.73 0.33
C ASP A 69 17.72 -8.44 0.16
N PHE A 70 17.88 -7.49 1.09
CA PHE A 70 17.18 -6.22 1.04
C PHE A 70 17.56 -5.37 -0.17
N GLN A 71 18.76 -5.53 -0.75
CA GLN A 71 19.16 -4.76 -1.92
C GLN A 71 18.32 -5.08 -3.18
N PHE A 72 17.65 -6.23 -3.21
CA PHE A 72 16.79 -6.65 -4.32
C PHE A 72 15.36 -6.11 -4.18
N SER A 73 14.97 -5.71 -2.97
CA SER A 73 13.64 -5.16 -2.67
C SER A 73 13.66 -3.65 -2.37
N VAL A 74 14.81 -3.10 -1.98
CA VAL A 74 14.98 -1.71 -1.59
C VAL A 74 15.83 -0.98 -2.64
N PRO A 75 15.27 0.03 -3.33
CA PRO A 75 16.02 0.79 -4.33
C PRO A 75 17.13 1.62 -3.67
N GLY A 76 18.28 1.73 -4.36
CA GLY A 76 19.40 2.55 -3.89
C GLY A 76 20.22 1.94 -2.75
N VAL A 77 19.90 0.72 -2.31
CA VAL A 77 20.68 -0.03 -1.32
C VAL A 77 21.58 -1.04 -2.05
N GLN A 78 22.84 -1.13 -1.64
CA GLN A 78 23.81 -2.11 -2.13
C GLN A 78 24.67 -2.57 -0.95
N PHE A 79 24.77 -3.88 -0.73
CA PHE A 79 25.62 -4.44 0.32
C PHE A 79 26.87 -5.08 -0.27
N GLN A 80 28.03 -4.75 0.29
CA GLN A 80 29.28 -5.41 -0.02
C GLN A 80 29.65 -6.36 1.12
N LYS A 81 29.66 -7.66 0.85
CA LYS A 81 30.17 -8.66 1.80
C LYS A 81 31.68 -8.53 1.90
N ARG A 82 32.17 -7.88 2.96
CA ARG A 82 33.60 -7.89 3.30
C ARG A 82 33.89 -9.04 4.26
N THR A 83 34.70 -9.99 3.81
CA THR A 83 35.33 -10.97 4.70
C THR A 83 36.52 -10.28 5.36
N PHE A 84 36.48 -10.11 6.68
CA PHE A 84 37.64 -9.62 7.43
C PHE A 84 38.63 -10.77 7.57
N GLN A 85 39.78 -10.70 6.89
CA GLN A 85 40.90 -11.56 7.20
C GLN A 85 41.64 -10.91 8.37
N GLU A 86 41.56 -11.56 9.53
CA GLU A 86 42.42 -11.25 10.66
C GLU A 86 43.86 -11.44 10.18
N LEU A 87 44.59 -10.33 9.96
CA LEU A 87 46.01 -10.40 9.72
C LEU A 87 46.64 -10.84 11.03
N VAL A 88 47.03 -12.12 11.10
CA VAL A 88 47.87 -12.64 12.15
C VAL A 88 49.22 -11.95 12.00
N PHE A 89 49.49 -10.99 12.88
CA PHE A 89 50.83 -10.44 13.04
C PHE A 89 51.65 -11.47 13.83
N GLU A 90 52.66 -12.03 13.18
CA GLU A 90 53.72 -12.83 13.81
C GLU A 90 54.80 -11.92 14.42
#